data_AF-A0A1G8PEG9-F1
#
_entry.id   AF-A0A1G8PEG9-F1
#
_cell.length_a   1.000
_cell.length_b   1.000
_cell.length_c   1.000
_cell.angle_alpha   90.00
_cell.angle_beta   90.00
_cell.angle_gamma   90.00
#
_symmetry.space_group_name_H-M   'P 1'
#
loop_
_entity.id
_entity.type
_entity.pdbx_description
1 polymer ?
#
loop_
_entity_poly.entity_id
_entity_poly.type
_entity_poly.pdbx_seq_one_letter_code
_entity_poly.pdbx_strand_id
1 'polypeptide(L)'
;MRRANALVSSYPQMVFEQNFIKVNLGELYLLTDKLDSAQICLDESYRFFSDIQHNSAVHYIETQMIELALKKGNIAQAKTMIARTAPVGHLDANMLTIRNQYLQHYFEHTGDYRRAYEYLKRDCHLDDSIRSERIQMRVAELDMRYRQDTIVLRKEIIAVR
;
A
#
# COMPACT_ATOMS: atom_id res chain seq x y z
N MET A 1 -1.85 15.65 2.63
CA MET A 1 -3.19 15.12 2.32
C MET A 1 -4.30 16.18 2.28
N ARG A 2 -4.61 16.95 3.34
CA ARG A 2 -5.71 17.94 3.32
C ARG A 2 -5.60 19.03 2.24
N ARG A 3 -4.39 19.58 2.01
CA ARG A 3 -4.13 20.55 0.93
C ARG A 3 -4.32 19.94 -0.46
N ALA A 4 -3.91 18.69 -0.65
CA ALA A 4 -4.12 17.96 -1.89
C ALA A 4 -5.63 17.71 -2.13
N ASN A 5 -6.37 17.32 -1.09
CA ASN A 5 -7.83 17.16 -1.18
C ASN A 5 -8.49 18.48 -1.61
N ALA A 6 -8.14 19.60 -0.97
CA ALA A 6 -8.69 20.92 -1.34
C ALA A 6 -8.39 21.30 -2.80
N LEU A 7 -7.17 21.02 -3.28
CA LEU A 7 -6.77 21.28 -4.66
C LEU A 7 -7.56 20.42 -5.66
N VAL A 8 -7.74 19.13 -5.39
CA VAL A 8 -8.42 18.22 -6.32
C VAL A 8 -9.95 18.40 -6.24
N SER A 9 -10.50 18.81 -5.11
CA SER A 9 -11.94 19.10 -4.94
C SER A 9 -12.46 20.22 -5.86
N SER A 10 -11.60 21.12 -6.34
CA SER A 10 -11.98 22.13 -7.33
C SER A 10 -12.07 21.60 -8.77
N TYR A 11 -11.70 20.34 -9.01
CA TYR A 11 -11.70 19.70 -10.33
C TYR A 11 -12.64 18.49 -10.33
N PRO A 12 -13.92 18.67 -10.70
CA PRO A 12 -14.94 17.61 -10.71
C PRO A 12 -14.57 16.39 -11.56
N GLN A 13 -13.71 16.55 -12.56
CA GLN A 13 -13.22 15.48 -13.42
C GLN A 13 -12.21 14.53 -12.73
N MET A 14 -11.60 14.95 -11.62
CA MET A 14 -10.58 14.18 -10.91
C MET A 14 -11.19 13.25 -9.84
N VAL A 15 -12.35 12.64 -10.14
CA VAL A 15 -13.10 11.82 -9.16
C VAL A 15 -12.26 10.64 -8.66
N PHE A 16 -11.45 10.05 -9.53
CA PHE A 16 -10.55 8.97 -9.16
C PHE A 16 -9.54 9.42 -8.10
N GLU A 17 -8.85 10.52 -8.35
CA GLU A 17 -7.82 11.09 -7.47
C GLU A 17 -8.43 11.58 -6.15
N GLN A 18 -9.63 12.16 -6.19
CA GLN A 18 -10.36 12.56 -4.98
C GLN A 18 -10.63 11.35 -4.08
N ASN A 19 -11.14 10.25 -4.64
CA ASN A 19 -11.37 9.03 -3.87
C ASN A 19 -10.05 8.40 -3.40
N PHE A 20 -9.01 8.41 -4.23
CA PHE A 20 -7.69 7.93 -3.80
C PHE A 20 -7.11 8.74 -2.62
N ILE A 21 -7.26 10.06 -2.65
CA ILE A 21 -6.86 10.94 -1.53
C ILE A 21 -7.69 10.63 -0.27
N LYS A 22 -8.99 10.35 -0.41
CA LYS A 22 -9.86 9.94 0.70
C LYS A 22 -9.38 8.62 1.33
N VAL A 23 -8.99 7.63 0.54
CA VAL A 23 -8.39 6.38 1.07
C VAL A 23 -7.18 6.68 1.95
N ASN A 24 -6.26 7.52 1.48
CA ASN A 24 -5.07 7.91 2.26
C ASN A 24 -5.40 8.76 3.50
N LEU A 25 -6.47 9.57 3.44
CA LEU A 25 -6.98 10.28 4.61
C LEU A 25 -7.61 9.32 5.63
N GLY A 26 -8.31 8.28 5.15
CA GLY A 26 -8.86 7.21 5.97
C GLY A 26 -7.79 6.56 6.84
N GLU A 27 -6.67 6.17 6.23
CA GLU A 27 -5.53 5.58 6.93
C GLU A 27 -4.94 6.53 7.98
N LEU A 28 -4.70 7.79 7.60
CA LEU A 28 -4.18 8.79 8.53
C LEU A 28 -5.14 9.03 9.71
N TYR A 29 -6.44 8.94 9.48
CA TYR A 29 -7.44 9.02 10.55
C TYR A 29 -7.43 7.78 11.44
N LEU A 30 -7.22 6.58 10.90
CA LEU A 30 -7.02 5.37 11.72
C LEU A 30 -5.78 5.48 12.62
N LEU A 31 -4.66 5.96 12.06
CA LEU A 31 -3.41 6.16 12.81
C LEU A 31 -3.52 7.25 13.89
N THR A 32 -4.47 8.18 13.76
CA THR A 32 -4.72 9.27 14.73
C THR A 32 -6.00 9.09 15.54
N ASP A 33 -6.55 7.88 15.54
CA ASP A 33 -7.74 7.46 16.30
C ASP A 33 -9.02 8.27 16.03
N LYS A 34 -9.10 8.89 14.85
CA LYS A 34 -10.28 9.65 14.38
C LYS A 34 -11.23 8.73 13.63
N LEU A 35 -11.78 7.74 14.32
CA LEU A 35 -12.45 6.58 13.71
C LEU A 35 -13.67 6.95 12.85
N ASP A 36 -14.45 7.96 13.25
CA ASP A 36 -15.62 8.38 12.45
C ASP A 36 -15.21 9.09 11.17
N SER A 37 -14.13 9.88 11.20
CA SER A 37 -13.57 10.50 9.99
C SER A 37 -12.96 9.45 9.08
N ALA A 38 -12.30 8.43 9.64
CA ALA A 38 -11.80 7.30 8.87
C ALA A 38 -12.96 6.57 8.17
N GLN A 39 -14.03 6.26 8.90
CA GLN A 39 -15.19 5.56 8.35
C GLN A 39 -15.81 6.30 7.16
N ILE A 40 -16.06 7.60 7.28
CA ILE A 40 -16.65 8.39 6.19
C ILE A 40 -15.76 8.31 4.93
N CYS A 41 -14.45 8.52 5.08
CA CYS A 41 -13.53 8.47 3.96
C CYS A 41 -13.48 7.07 3.30
N LEU A 42 -13.46 6.00 4.11
CA LEU A 42 -13.37 4.64 3.64
C LEU A 42 -14.67 4.17 2.98
N ASP A 43 -15.83 4.46 3.54
CA ASP A 43 -17.13 4.05 2.99
C ASP A 43 -17.39 4.71 1.63
N GLU A 44 -17.08 6.00 1.49
CA GLU A 44 -17.21 6.72 0.21
C GLU A 44 -16.27 6.15 -0.85
N SER A 45 -15.00 5.94 -0.49
CA SER A 45 -14.00 5.43 -1.42
C SER A 45 -14.28 3.97 -1.80
N TYR A 46 -14.71 3.15 -0.84
CA TYR A 46 -15.06 1.75 -1.08
C TYR A 46 -16.16 1.64 -2.12
N ARG A 47 -17.22 2.44 -1.99
CA ARG A 47 -18.32 2.47 -2.96
C ARG A 47 -17.80 2.81 -4.36
N PHE A 48 -17.06 3.91 -4.48
CA PHE A 48 -16.50 4.35 -5.76
C PHE A 48 -15.61 3.27 -6.41
N PHE A 49 -14.63 2.74 -5.68
CA PHE A 49 -13.68 1.77 -6.23
C PHE A 49 -14.31 0.38 -6.48
N SER A 50 -15.36 0.02 -5.74
CA SER A 50 -16.16 -1.17 -6.02
C SER A 50 -16.97 -1.02 -7.31
N ASP A 51 -17.60 0.14 -7.51
CA ASP A 51 -18.41 0.42 -8.70
C ASP A 51 -17.60 0.34 -9.99
N ILE A 52 -16.34 0.84 -9.96
CA ILE A 52 -15.42 0.76 -11.11
C ILE A 52 -14.57 -0.52 -11.14
N GLN A 53 -14.82 -1.47 -10.22
CA GLN A 53 -14.11 -2.75 -10.13
C GLN A 53 -12.58 -2.64 -9.99
N HIS A 54 -12.10 -1.61 -9.27
CA HIS A 54 -10.68 -1.39 -9.04
C HIS A 54 -10.17 -2.25 -7.87
N ASN A 55 -9.99 -3.55 -8.13
CA ASN A 55 -9.77 -4.59 -7.13
C ASN A 55 -8.62 -4.31 -6.13
N SER A 56 -7.50 -3.73 -6.57
CA SER A 56 -6.38 -3.40 -5.66
C SER A 56 -6.73 -2.29 -4.67
N ALA A 57 -7.48 -1.28 -5.10
CA ALA A 57 -7.95 -0.21 -4.23
C ALA A 57 -9.01 -0.73 -3.26
N VAL A 58 -9.94 -1.55 -3.74
CA VAL A 58 -10.93 -2.22 -2.89
C VAL A 58 -10.22 -3.05 -1.81
N HIS A 59 -9.23 -3.87 -2.17
CA HIS A 59 -8.46 -4.67 -1.23
C HIS A 59 -7.72 -3.84 -0.18
N TYR A 60 -7.15 -2.71 -0.60
CA TYR A 60 -6.48 -1.79 0.31
C TYR A 60 -7.47 -1.14 1.30
N ILE A 61 -8.65 -0.74 0.82
CA ILE A 61 -9.70 -0.16 1.67
C ILE A 61 -10.26 -1.20 2.63
N GLU A 62 -10.52 -2.44 2.17
CA GLU A 62 -10.97 -3.52 3.04
C GLU A 62 -9.98 -3.80 4.18
N THR A 63 -8.68 -3.73 3.89
CA THR A 63 -7.63 -3.86 4.91
C THR A 63 -7.78 -2.78 5.98
N GLN A 64 -7.99 -1.52 5.58
CA GLN A 64 -8.21 -0.41 6.51
C GLN A 64 -9.53 -0.54 7.29
N MET A 65 -10.59 -1.04 6.65
CA MET A 65 -11.88 -1.26 7.30
C MET A 65 -11.83 -2.39 8.36
N ILE A 66 -10.96 -3.40 8.20
CA ILE A 66 -10.71 -4.42 9.22
C ILE A 66 -10.18 -3.77 10.50
N GLU A 67 -9.18 -2.89 10.37
CA GLU A 67 -8.60 -2.16 11.51
C GLU A 67 -9.59 -1.16 12.12
N LEU A 68 -10.37 -0.49 11.29
CA LEU A 68 -11.46 0.37 11.78
C LEU A 68 -12.42 -0.42 12.68
N ALA A 69 -12.86 -1.60 12.24
CA ALA A 69 -13.73 -2.46 13.02
C ALA A 69 -13.04 -2.92 14.31
N LEU A 70 -11.76 -3.28 14.24
CA LEU A 70 -10.97 -3.68 15.39
C LEU A 70 -10.86 -2.55 16.43
N LYS A 71 -10.47 -1.34 16.01
CA LYS A 71 -10.34 -0.15 16.87
C LYS A 71 -11.67 0.30 17.47
N LYS A 72 -12.79 0.06 16.79
CA LYS A 72 -14.15 0.26 17.33
C LYS A 72 -14.58 -0.85 18.31
N GLY A 73 -13.73 -1.84 18.59
CA GLY A 73 -14.03 -2.97 19.47
C GLY A 73 -14.90 -4.05 18.82
N ASN A 74 -15.17 -3.97 17.52
CA ASN A 74 -16.09 -4.84 16.82
C ASN A 74 -15.37 -6.05 16.20
N ILE A 75 -14.81 -6.90 17.07
CA ILE A 75 -13.95 -8.03 16.70
C ILE A 75 -14.66 -9.01 15.75
N ALA A 76 -15.96 -9.26 15.96
CA ALA A 76 -16.74 -10.17 15.12
C ALA A 76 -16.84 -9.67 13.67
N GLN A 77 -17.00 -8.36 13.49
CA GLN A 77 -17.00 -7.73 12.18
C GLN A 77 -15.63 -7.84 11.52
N ALA A 78 -14.55 -7.49 12.24
CA ALA A 78 -13.18 -7.62 11.74
C ALA A 78 -12.88 -9.06 11.28
N LYS A 79 -13.25 -10.06 12.10
CA LYS A 79 -13.10 -11.49 11.74
C LYS A 79 -13.84 -11.87 10.46
N THR A 80 -15.07 -11.39 10.31
CA THR A 80 -15.90 -11.65 9.13
C THR A 80 -15.28 -11.02 7.88
N MET A 81 -14.75 -9.80 8.02
CA MET A 81 -14.04 -9.10 6.95
C MET A 81 -12.75 -9.80 6.54
N ILE A 82 -11.96 -10.28 7.49
CA ILE A 82 -10.75 -11.07 7.21
C ILE A 82 -11.10 -12.35 6.43
N ALA A 83 -12.18 -13.04 6.81
CA ALA A 83 -12.59 -14.29 6.18
C ALA A 83 -13.14 -14.11 4.76
N ARG A 84 -13.78 -12.96 4.47
CA ARG A 84 -14.39 -12.70 3.15
C ARG A 84 -13.42 -12.12 2.13
N THR A 85 -12.33 -11.46 2.56
CA THR A 85 -11.45 -10.79 1.60
C THR A 85 -10.76 -11.82 0.73
N ALA A 86 -11.10 -11.80 -0.56
CA ALA A 86 -10.50 -12.67 -1.55
C ALA A 86 -9.02 -12.30 -1.80
N PRO A 87 -8.18 -13.28 -2.15
CA PRO A 87 -6.87 -12.99 -2.72
C PRO A 87 -7.05 -12.15 -3.98
N VAL A 88 -6.42 -10.97 -4.00
CA VAL A 88 -6.25 -10.20 -5.24
C VAL A 88 -4.98 -10.70 -5.91
N GLY A 89 -4.87 -10.55 -7.24
CA GLY A 89 -3.73 -10.99 -8.03
C GLY A 89 -2.42 -10.28 -7.65
N HIS A 90 -1.71 -9.72 -8.63
CA HIS A 90 -0.46 -9.03 -8.31
C HIS A 90 -0.73 -7.71 -7.55
N LEU A 91 -0.40 -7.68 -6.27
CA LEU A 91 -0.41 -6.48 -5.42
C LEU A 91 1.02 -5.96 -5.27
N ASP A 92 1.18 -4.65 -5.13
CA ASP A 92 2.49 -4.08 -4.81
C ASP A 92 2.92 -4.47 -3.39
N ALA A 93 4.23 -4.47 -3.16
CA ALA A 93 4.80 -4.92 -1.91
C ALA A 93 4.37 -4.06 -0.71
N ASN A 94 4.11 -2.76 -0.90
CA ASN A 94 3.67 -1.87 0.17
C ASN A 94 2.24 -2.20 0.62
N MET A 95 1.33 -2.49 -0.31
CA MET A 95 -0.02 -2.99 0.03
C MET A 95 0.03 -4.31 0.82
N LEU A 96 0.94 -5.22 0.45
CA LEU A 96 1.13 -6.48 1.18
C LEU A 96 1.69 -6.25 2.59
N THR A 97 2.67 -5.37 2.74
CA THR A 97 3.23 -4.99 4.05
C THR A 97 2.18 -4.38 4.96
N ILE A 98 1.42 -3.39 4.47
CA ILE A 98 0.35 -2.76 5.26
C ILE A 98 -0.68 -3.81 5.69
N ARG A 99 -1.07 -4.72 4.78
CA ARG A 99 -2.00 -5.80 5.12
C ARG A 99 -1.43 -6.76 6.17
N ASN A 100 -0.16 -7.14 6.06
CA ASN A 100 0.48 -8.00 7.04
C ASN A 100 0.52 -7.35 8.43
N GLN A 101 0.86 -6.06 8.51
CA GLN A 101 0.90 -5.31 9.77
C GLN A 101 -0.49 -5.24 10.44
N TYR A 102 -1.54 -5.03 9.65
CA TYR A 102 -2.91 -4.97 10.16
C TYR A 102 -3.40 -6.33 10.64
N LEU A 103 -3.11 -7.40 9.88
CA LEU A 103 -3.45 -8.76 10.28
C LEU A 103 -2.65 -9.21 11.51
N GLN A 104 -1.37 -8.85 11.60
CA GLN A 104 -0.56 -9.04 12.79
C GLN A 104 -1.23 -8.37 13.99
N HIS A 105 -1.55 -7.09 13.90
CA HIS A 105 -2.20 -6.33 14.97
C HIS A 105 -3.52 -6.97 15.41
N TYR A 106 -4.37 -7.41 14.46
CA TYR A 106 -5.59 -8.15 14.77
C TYR A 106 -5.34 -9.41 15.59
N PHE A 107 -4.34 -10.23 15.21
CA PHE A 107 -4.04 -11.48 15.90
C PHE A 107 -3.37 -11.23 17.26
N GLU A 108 -2.57 -10.18 17.40
CA GLU A 108 -2.05 -9.74 18.71
C GLU A 108 -3.20 -9.31 19.63
N HIS A 109 -4.16 -8.52 19.13
CA HIS A 109 -5.27 -8.02 19.92
C HIS A 109 -6.24 -9.13 20.36
N THR A 110 -6.36 -10.20 19.56
CA THR A 110 -7.21 -11.37 19.88
C THR A 110 -6.47 -12.49 20.62
N GLY A 111 -5.17 -12.33 20.88
CA GLY A 111 -4.34 -13.28 21.63
C GLY A 111 -3.79 -14.47 20.83
N ASP A 112 -3.97 -14.50 19.51
CA ASP A 112 -3.40 -15.53 18.62
C ASP A 112 -1.99 -15.15 18.18
N TYR A 113 -1.06 -15.15 19.14
CA TYR A 113 0.33 -14.76 18.89
C TYR A 113 1.06 -15.66 17.88
N ARG A 114 0.58 -16.88 17.66
CA ARG A 114 1.12 -17.77 16.62
C ARG A 114 0.87 -17.17 15.25
N ARG A 115 -0.38 -16.79 14.94
CA ARG A 115 -0.69 -16.16 13.65
C ARG A 115 -0.08 -14.78 13.53
N ALA A 116 -0.04 -14.00 14.60
CA ALA A 116 0.67 -12.72 14.59
C ALA A 116 2.14 -12.88 14.15
N TYR A 117 2.84 -13.87 14.73
CA TYR A 117 4.21 -14.19 14.36
C TYR A 117 4.36 -14.65 12.90
N GLU A 118 3.40 -15.41 12.38
CA GLU A 118 3.40 -15.81 10.96
C GLU A 118 3.30 -14.58 10.02
N TYR A 119 2.50 -13.57 10.34
CA TYR A 119 2.43 -12.33 9.56
C TYR A 119 3.70 -11.48 9.69
N LEU A 120 4.27 -11.38 10.89
CA LEU A 120 5.56 -10.72 11.09
C LEU A 120 6.66 -11.35 10.21
N LYS A 121 6.74 -12.69 10.17
CA LYS A 121 7.71 -13.40 9.33
C LYS A 121 7.51 -13.13 7.84
N ARG A 122 6.25 -13.02 7.38
CA ARG A 122 5.95 -12.67 5.99
C ARG A 122 6.45 -11.27 5.65
N ASP A 123 6.31 -10.32 6.57
CA ASP A 123 6.79 -8.95 6.36
C ASP A 123 8.32 -8.90 6.26
N CYS A 124 9.04 -9.61 7.14
CA CYS A 124 10.50 -9.73 7.05
C CYS A 124 10.95 -10.31 5.69
N HIS A 125 10.26 -11.33 5.18
CA HIS A 125 10.59 -11.90 3.87
C HIS A 125 10.31 -10.94 2.70
N LEU A 126 9.25 -10.12 2.78
CA LEU A 126 8.97 -9.08 1.79
C LEU A 126 10.06 -8.01 1.79
N ASP A 127 10.46 -7.53 2.96
CA ASP A 127 11.53 -6.53 3.10
C ASP A 127 12.85 -7.01 2.51
N ASP A 128 13.23 -8.26 2.78
CA ASP A 128 14.43 -8.87 2.19
C ASP A 128 14.34 -8.94 0.66
N SER A 129 13.16 -9.27 0.13
CA SER A 129 12.92 -9.36 -1.32
C SER A 129 13.00 -7.99 -2.00
N ILE A 130 12.34 -6.97 -1.42
CA ILE A 130 12.40 -5.58 -1.92
C ILE A 130 13.83 -5.06 -1.87
N ARG A 131 14.57 -5.35 -0.79
CA ARG A 131 15.97 -4.94 -0.65
C ARG A 131 16.84 -5.61 -1.71
N SER A 132 16.63 -6.90 -1.97
CA SER A 132 17.33 -7.64 -3.02
C SER A 132 17.07 -7.05 -4.41
N GLU A 133 15.81 -6.76 -4.75
CA GLU A 133 15.45 -6.14 -6.04
C GLU A 133 16.10 -4.75 -6.21
N ARG A 134 16.10 -3.92 -5.16
CA ARG A 134 16.78 -2.61 -5.20
C ARG A 134 18.28 -2.74 -5.46
N ILE A 135 18.93 -3.75 -4.87
CA ILE A 135 20.36 -4.01 -5.11
C ILE A 135 20.58 -4.43 -6.56
N GLN A 136 19.77 -5.35 -7.09
CA GLN A 136 19.87 -5.81 -8.48
C GLN A 136 19.67 -4.66 -9.48
N MET A 137 18.67 -3.81 -9.25
CA MET A 137 18.42 -2.62 -10.08
C MET A 137 19.62 -1.67 -10.08
N ARG A 138 20.23 -1.43 -8.92
CA ARG A 138 21.41 -0.58 -8.79
C ARG A 138 22.64 -1.15 -9.50
N VAL A 139 22.84 -2.47 -9.44
CA VAL A 139 23.91 -3.15 -10.18
C VAL A 139 23.69 -3.01 -11.68
N ALA A 140 22.47 -3.27 -12.16
CA ALA A 140 22.13 -3.11 -13.58
C ALA A 140 22.32 -1.66 -14.07
N GLU A 141 21.94 -0.67 -13.25
CA GLU A 141 22.15 0.74 -13.55
C GLU A 141 23.66 1.08 -13.64
N LEU A 142 24.47 0.61 -12.69
CA LEU A 142 25.92 0.81 -12.73
C LEU A 142 26.57 0.17 -13.96
N ASP A 143 26.15 -1.05 -14.32
CA ASP A 143 26.62 -1.72 -15.53
C ASP A 143 26.24 -0.93 -16.81
N MET A 144 25.03 -0.38 -16.85
CA MET A 144 24.59 0.47 -17.98
C MET A 144 25.43 1.74 -18.08
N ARG A 145 25.66 2.43 -16.95
CA ARG A 145 26.49 3.64 -16.90
C ARG A 145 27.93 3.34 -17.32
N TYR A 146 28.53 2.28 -16.79
CA TYR A 146 29.89 1.87 -17.13
C TYR A 146 30.04 1.55 -18.62
N ARG A 147 29.06 0.85 -19.22
CA ARG A 147 29.03 0.61 -20.67
C ARG A 147 28.93 1.89 -21.47
N GLN A 148 28.08 2.84 -21.05
CA GLN A 148 27.97 4.13 -21.71
C GLN A 148 29.27 4.92 -21.63
N ASP A 149 29.88 5.04 -20.46
CA ASP A 149 31.16 5.74 -20.28
C ASP A 149 32.27 5.11 -21.13
N THR A 150 32.32 3.78 -21.21
CA THR A 150 33.29 3.08 -22.07
C THR A 150 33.05 3.35 -23.55
N ILE A 151 31.79 3.44 -23.99
CA ILE A 151 31.43 3.81 -25.37
C ILE A 151 31.84 5.26 -25.66
N VAL A 152 31.59 6.18 -24.73
CA VAL A 152 31.96 7.61 -24.86
C VAL A 152 33.48 7.76 -24.94
N LEU A 153 34.23 7.16 -24.01
CA LEU A 153 35.70 7.17 -24.01
C LEU A 153 36.29 6.63 -25.32
N ARG A 154 35.73 5.53 -25.87
CA ARG A 154 36.15 5.01 -27.18
C ARG A 154 35.89 6.00 -28.30
N LYS A 155 34.75 6.70 -28.30
CA LYS A 155 34.45 7.74 -29.30
C LYS A 155 35.41 8.92 -29.18
N GLU A 156 35.71 9.39 -27.97
CA GLU A 156 36.63 10.50 -27.73
C GLU A 156 38.07 10.16 -28.16
N ILE A 157 38.56 8.95 -27.86
CA ILE A 157 39.89 8.50 -28.30
C ILE A 157 39.98 8.40 -29.84
N ILE A 158 38.90 7.99 -30.50
CA ILE A 158 38.83 7.93 -31.97
C ILE A 158 38.74 9.33 -32.59
N ALA A 159 38.08 10.29 -31.93
CA ALA A 159 37.91 11.66 -32.41
C ALA A 159 39.15 12.56 -32.22
N VAL A 160 40.14 12.13 -31.44
CA VAL A 160 41.41 12.84 -31.21
C VAL A 160 42.55 12.32 -32.11
N ARG A 161 42.24 11.47 -33.10
CA ARG A 161 43.14 11.08 -34.19
C ARG A 161 42.73 11.74 -35.51
#